data_AF-A0A1I5I190-F1
#
_entry.id   AF-A0A1I5I190-F1
#
_cell.length_a   1.000
_cell.length_b   1.000
_cell.length_c   1.000
_cell.angle_alpha   90.00
_cell.angle_beta   90.00
_cell.angle_gamma   90.00
#
_symmetry.space_group_name_H-M   'P 1'
#
loop_
_entity.id
_entity.type
_entity.pdbx_description
1 polymer ?
#
loop_
_entity_poly.entity_id
_entity_poly.type
_entity_poly.pdbx_seq_one_letter_code
_entity_poly.pdbx_strand_id
1 'polypeptide(L)'
;MKLRSRLPWSLSSVRLRLLTGLALLLTIGLIASAVSSTLLLKDFLRERDEVTLKAAADGLRDVISGGPQTVNVNHLGALLGPPHGIVAVDADDRILTATGGASSAAATLVAATSGMPPGEVVTYDKPDGLRNFKATRVLSPG
;
A
#
# COMPACT_ATOMS: atom_id res chain seq x y z
N MET A 1 14.12 58.73 -49.21
CA MET A 1 14.65 57.40 -49.62
C MET A 1 14.56 56.44 -48.44
N LYS A 2 13.84 55.33 -48.57
CA LYS A 2 13.67 54.30 -47.53
C LYS A 2 14.67 53.16 -47.78
N LEU A 3 15.62 52.95 -46.88
CA LEU A 3 16.46 51.73 -46.85
C LEU A 3 15.79 50.69 -45.95
N ARG A 4 15.39 49.58 -46.57
CA ARG A 4 14.69 48.45 -45.96
C ARG A 4 15.57 47.76 -44.91
N SER A 5 15.05 47.69 -43.69
CA SER A 5 15.51 46.74 -42.67
C SER A 5 15.31 45.31 -43.17
N ARG A 6 16.39 44.53 -43.27
CA ARG A 6 16.31 43.08 -43.49
C ARG A 6 16.12 42.40 -42.12
N LEU A 7 14.92 41.91 -41.86
CA LEU A 7 14.62 41.06 -40.71
C LEU A 7 14.85 39.58 -41.09
N PRO A 8 15.67 38.80 -40.37
CA PRO A 8 15.83 37.37 -40.60
C PRO A 8 14.71 36.61 -39.89
N TRP A 9 13.47 36.69 -40.40
CA TRP A 9 12.29 36.13 -39.74
C TRP A 9 11.95 34.68 -40.11
N SER A 10 12.77 34.01 -40.91
CA SER A 10 12.46 32.66 -41.44
C SER A 10 13.05 31.51 -40.60
N LEU A 11 14.27 31.65 -40.08
CA LEU A 11 14.96 30.56 -39.37
C LEU A 11 14.48 30.35 -37.92
N SER A 12 13.89 31.39 -37.31
CA SER A 12 13.44 31.34 -35.92
C SER A 12 12.16 30.51 -35.74
N SER A 13 11.26 30.49 -36.73
CA SER A 13 9.97 29.79 -36.63
C SER A 13 10.12 28.27 -36.70
N VAL A 14 10.97 27.77 -37.60
CA VAL A 14 11.22 26.32 -37.75
C VAL A 14 11.96 25.76 -36.53
N ARG A 15 12.98 26.47 -36.04
CA ARG A 15 13.71 26.08 -34.82
C ARG A 15 12.84 26.12 -33.58
N LEU A 16 11.99 27.14 -33.45
CA LEU A 16 11.04 27.24 -32.35
C LEU A 16 10.05 26.08 -32.39
N ARG A 17 9.48 25.75 -33.56
CA ARG A 17 8.56 24.59 -33.69
C ARG A 17 9.25 23.26 -33.37
N LEU A 18 10.49 23.06 -33.79
CA LEU A 18 11.27 21.87 -33.45
C LEU A 18 11.58 21.80 -31.95
N LEU A 19 11.98 22.92 -31.33
CA LEU A 19 12.21 23.01 -29.88
C LEU A 19 10.92 22.76 -29.08
N THR A 20 9.80 23.33 -29.50
CA THR A 20 8.50 23.11 -28.85
C THR A 20 8.03 21.66 -29.02
N GLY A 21 8.20 21.07 -30.21
CA GLY A 21 7.89 19.66 -30.46
C GLY A 21 8.77 18.72 -29.61
N LEU A 22 10.06 19.00 -29.53
CA LEU A 22 10.99 18.25 -28.68
C LEU A 22 10.66 18.41 -27.19
N ALA A 23 10.38 19.62 -26.74
CA ALA A 23 9.97 19.90 -25.37
C ALA A 23 8.68 19.14 -25.02
N LEU A 24 7.70 19.12 -25.92
CA LEU A 24 6.47 18.36 -25.74
C LEU A 24 6.75 16.85 -25.63
N LEU A 25 7.55 16.28 -26.54
CA LEU A 25 7.95 14.87 -26.48
C LEU A 25 8.68 14.53 -25.18
N LEU A 26 9.59 15.39 -24.72
CA LEU A 26 10.30 15.23 -23.45
C LEU A 26 9.34 15.27 -22.27
N THR A 27 8.39 16.21 -22.22
CA THR A 27 7.41 16.28 -21.14
C THR A 27 6.50 15.05 -21.11
N ILE A 28 6.05 14.57 -22.26
CA ILE A 28 5.22 13.35 -22.35
C ILE A 28 6.02 12.13 -21.87
N GLY A 29 7.28 11.99 -22.32
CA GLY A 29 8.15 10.90 -21.87
C GLY A 29 8.43 10.95 -20.37
N LEU A 30 8.60 12.15 -19.79
CA LEU A 30 8.83 12.33 -18.37
C LEU A 30 7.58 11.97 -17.55
N ILE A 31 6.40 12.38 -17.99
CA ILE A 31 5.13 12.03 -17.35
C ILE A 31 4.92 10.51 -17.41
N ALA A 32 5.13 9.90 -18.59
CA ALA A 32 5.01 8.45 -18.75
C ALA A 32 5.96 7.70 -17.80
N SER A 33 7.23 8.13 -17.72
CA SER A 33 8.20 7.53 -16.80
C SER A 33 7.80 7.70 -15.33
N ALA A 34 7.33 8.89 -14.94
CA ALA A 34 6.89 9.15 -13.57
C ALA A 34 5.68 8.28 -13.18
N VAL A 35 4.72 8.13 -14.09
CA VAL A 35 3.57 7.23 -13.90
C VAL A 35 4.02 5.78 -13.77
N SER A 36 4.88 5.29 -14.66
CA SER A 36 5.41 3.92 -14.58
C SER A 36 6.17 3.66 -13.29
N SER A 37 7.05 4.58 -12.88
CA SER A 37 7.77 4.48 -11.61
C SER A 37 6.84 4.47 -10.40
N THR A 38 5.77 5.26 -10.44
CA THR A 38 4.78 5.30 -9.35
C THR A 38 3.99 3.99 -9.27
N LEU A 39 3.59 3.43 -10.41
CA LEU A 39 2.90 2.14 -10.46
C LEU A 39 3.81 1.01 -9.95
N LEU A 40 5.05 0.94 -10.43
CA LEU A 40 6.02 -0.07 -9.98
C LEU A 40 6.33 0.07 -8.49
N LEU A 41 6.47 1.29 -7.98
CA LEU A 41 6.67 1.52 -6.56
C LEU A 41 5.46 1.06 -5.74
N LYS A 42 4.25 1.36 -6.21
CA LYS A 42 3.01 0.92 -5.57
C LYS A 42 2.91 -0.60 -5.52
N ASP A 43 3.24 -1.27 -6.62
CA ASP A 43 3.21 -2.74 -6.72
C ASP A 43 4.28 -3.37 -5.84
N PHE A 44 5.51 -2.82 -5.84
CA PHE A 44 6.58 -3.29 -4.97
C PHE A 44 6.23 -3.13 -3.48
N LEU A 45 5.68 -1.98 -3.09
CA LEU A 45 5.21 -1.77 -1.71
C LEU A 45 4.08 -2.74 -1.38
N ARG A 46 3.11 -2.92 -2.29
CA ARG A 46 2.00 -3.85 -2.13
C ARG A 46 2.50 -5.28 -1.87
N GLU A 47 3.44 -5.76 -2.69
CA GLU A 47 4.00 -7.10 -2.60
C GLU A 47 4.85 -7.27 -1.33
N ARG A 48 5.70 -6.29 -1.01
CA ARG A 48 6.49 -6.29 0.22
C ARG A 48 5.62 -6.33 1.47
N ASP A 49 4.53 -5.58 1.50
CA ASP A 49 3.60 -5.55 2.63
C ASP A 49 2.88 -6.91 2.79
N GLU A 50 2.53 -7.57 1.68
CA GLU A 50 1.96 -8.93 1.69
C GLU A 50 2.95 -9.97 2.22
N VAL A 51 4.19 -9.94 1.75
CA VAL A 51 5.25 -10.85 2.20
C VAL A 51 5.54 -10.65 3.69
N THR A 52 5.65 -9.40 4.12
CA THR A 52 5.89 -9.06 5.54
C THR A 52 4.74 -9.51 6.42
N LEU A 53 3.49 -9.30 5.99
CA LEU A 53 2.30 -9.73 6.71
C LEU A 53 2.23 -11.25 6.85
N LYS A 54 2.53 -12.00 5.78
CA LYS A 54 2.59 -13.47 5.82
C LYS A 54 3.67 -13.97 6.76
N ALA A 55 4.89 -13.43 6.67
CA ALA A 55 5.98 -13.81 7.57
C ALA A 55 5.66 -13.54 9.05
N ALA A 56 5.02 -12.40 9.35
CA ALA A 56 4.56 -12.09 10.70
C ALA A 56 3.45 -13.03 11.17
N ALA A 57 2.52 -13.39 10.29
CA ALA A 57 1.45 -14.35 10.58
C ALA A 57 1.97 -15.77 10.83
N ASP A 58 2.94 -16.22 10.04
CA ASP A 58 3.61 -17.52 10.22
C ASP A 58 4.38 -17.56 11.55
N GLY A 59 5.14 -16.51 11.87
CA GLY A 59 5.82 -16.41 13.16
C GLY A 59 4.85 -16.40 14.34
N LEU A 60 3.70 -15.71 14.23
CA LEU A 60 2.67 -15.72 15.26
C LEU A 60 2.02 -17.11 15.38
N ARG A 61 1.79 -17.80 14.26
CA ARG A 61 1.28 -19.17 14.25
C ARG A 61 2.22 -20.13 14.98
N ASP A 62 3.53 -20.04 14.73
CA ASP A 62 4.53 -20.86 15.41
C ASP A 62 4.50 -20.63 16.93
N VAL A 63 4.43 -19.36 17.36
CA VAL A 63 4.35 -19.01 18.79
C VAL A 63 3.08 -19.57 19.43
N ILE A 64 1.91 -19.42 18.79
CA ILE A 64 0.64 -19.93 19.33
C ILE A 64 0.62 -21.47 19.33
N SER A 65 1.26 -22.11 18.34
CA SER A 65 1.37 -23.57 18.29
C SER A 65 2.19 -24.18 19.43
N GLY A 66 3.02 -23.37 20.11
CA GLY A 66 3.80 -23.77 21.28
C GLY A 66 2.97 -24.01 22.55
N GLY A 67 1.65 -23.84 22.51
CA GLY A 67 0.73 -24.07 23.64
C GLY A 67 0.20 -22.78 24.27
N PRO A 68 -0.56 -22.86 25.38
CA PRO A 68 -1.19 -21.70 25.99
C PRO A 68 -0.17 -20.62 26.39
N GLN A 69 -0.30 -19.43 25.82
CA GLN A 69 0.53 -18.27 26.13
C GLN A 69 -0.32 -17.19 26.80
N THR A 70 0.22 -16.53 27.82
CA THR A 70 -0.34 -15.28 28.34
C THR A 70 0.47 -14.13 27.78
N VAL A 71 -0.17 -13.23 27.04
CA VAL A 71 0.51 -12.10 26.43
C VAL A 71 -0.26 -10.81 26.70
N ASN A 72 0.46 -9.75 27.04
CA ASN A 72 -0.15 -8.43 27.13
C ASN A 72 -0.31 -7.88 25.71
N VAL A 73 -1.55 -7.61 25.30
CA VAL A 73 -1.80 -7.18 23.93
C VAL A 73 -1.19 -5.82 23.60
N ASN A 74 -0.99 -4.95 24.60
CA ASN A 74 -0.28 -3.69 24.40
C ASN A 74 1.20 -3.93 24.06
N HIS A 75 1.81 -5.00 24.59
CA HIS A 75 3.18 -5.37 24.23
C HIS A 75 3.24 -5.94 22.82
N LEU A 76 2.24 -6.74 22.40
CA LEU A 76 2.13 -7.19 21.01
C LEU A 76 1.96 -6.02 20.03
N GLY A 77 1.11 -5.05 20.37
CA GLY A 77 0.94 -3.84 19.57
C GLY A 77 2.23 -3.02 19.47
N ALA A 78 3.02 -2.96 20.53
CA ALA A 78 4.32 -2.29 20.54
C ALA A 78 5.39 -3.03 19.69
N LEU A 79 5.38 -4.36 19.68
CA LEU A 79 6.32 -5.18 18.90
C LEU A 79 6.12 -5.06 17.38
N LEU A 80 4.86 -4.90 16.94
CA LEU A 80 4.54 -4.79 15.51
C LEU A 80 4.80 -3.38 14.94
N GLY A 81 4.76 -2.36 15.79
CA GLY A 81 4.97 -0.96 15.42
C GLY A 81 3.88 -0.39 14.47
N PRO A 82 3.73 0.94 14.37
CA PRO A 82 2.89 1.54 13.32
C PRO A 82 3.51 1.23 11.94
N PRO A 83 2.74 0.83 10.91
CA PRO A 83 1.28 0.87 10.76
C PRO A 83 0.53 -0.44 11.10
N HIS A 84 1.22 -1.46 11.59
CA HIS A 84 0.67 -2.80 11.82
C HIS A 84 -0.24 -2.82 13.06
N GLY A 85 -1.03 -3.88 13.17
CA GLY A 85 -1.94 -4.10 14.28
C GLY A 85 -2.45 -5.53 14.31
N ILE A 86 -2.86 -5.99 15.49
CA ILE A 86 -3.53 -7.29 15.69
C ILE A 86 -4.96 -7.03 16.10
N VAL A 87 -5.88 -7.82 15.55
CA VAL A 87 -7.23 -7.97 16.08
C VAL A 87 -7.33 -9.38 16.64
N ALA A 88 -7.51 -9.51 17.95
CA ALA A 88 -7.78 -10.79 18.58
C ALA A 88 -9.30 -10.98 18.69
N VAL A 89 -9.76 -12.15 18.27
CA VAL A 89 -11.17 -12.56 18.30
C VAL A 89 -11.32 -13.86 19.05
N ASP A 90 -12.51 -14.10 19.60
CA ASP A 90 -12.89 -15.42 20.11
C ASP A 90 -13.38 -16.36 18.98
N ALA A 91 -13.87 -17.54 19.37
CA ALA A 91 -14.38 -18.56 18.45
C ALA A 91 -15.63 -18.10 17.67
N ASP A 92 -16.37 -17.12 18.19
CA ASP A 92 -17.59 -16.58 17.60
C ASP A 92 -17.33 -15.26 16.84
N ASP A 93 -16.06 -15.00 16.48
CA ASP A 93 -15.62 -13.76 15.81
C ASP A 93 -15.86 -12.49 16.65
N ARG A 94 -16.07 -12.60 17.96
CA ARG A 94 -16.23 -11.41 18.81
C ARG A 94 -14.85 -10.84 19.09
N ILE A 95 -14.71 -9.54 18.84
CA ILE A 95 -13.46 -8.82 19.07
C ILE A 95 -13.18 -8.78 20.57
N LEU A 96 -12.10 -9.45 20.98
CA LEU A 96 -11.59 -9.40 22.34
C LEU A 96 -10.73 -8.15 22.53
N THR A 97 -9.91 -7.82 21.53
CA THR A 97 -9.08 -6.61 21.54
C THR A 97 -8.52 -6.30 20.15
N ALA A 98 -8.12 -5.05 19.94
CA ALA A 98 -7.48 -4.61 18.71
C ALA A 98 -6.40 -3.57 19.01
N THR A 99 -5.26 -3.67 18.32
CA THR A 99 -4.10 -2.81 18.52
C THR A 99 -3.65 -2.13 17.22
N GLY A 100 -2.86 -1.06 17.38
CA GLY A 100 -2.21 -0.37 16.26
C GLY A 100 -3.19 0.21 15.24
N GLY A 101 -2.83 0.16 13.96
CA GLY A 101 -3.66 0.67 12.88
C GLY A 101 -5.00 -0.06 12.72
N ALA A 102 -5.03 -1.34 13.08
CA ALA A 102 -6.18 -2.23 12.92
C ALA A 102 -7.37 -1.86 13.81
N SER A 103 -7.14 -1.21 14.97
CA SER A 103 -8.21 -0.80 15.89
C SER A 103 -9.27 0.07 15.22
N SER A 104 -8.88 0.90 14.24
CA SER A 104 -9.79 1.78 13.50
C SER A 104 -10.73 1.05 12.53
N ALA A 105 -10.41 -0.20 12.17
CA ALA A 105 -11.15 -1.00 11.18
C ALA A 105 -11.48 -2.41 11.69
N ALA A 106 -11.34 -2.68 13.00
CA ALA A 106 -11.36 -4.04 13.55
C ALA A 106 -12.62 -4.83 13.15
N ALA A 107 -13.81 -4.25 13.31
CA ALA A 107 -15.07 -4.91 12.93
C ALA A 107 -15.12 -5.27 11.44
N THR A 108 -14.63 -4.37 10.58
CA THR A 108 -14.58 -4.59 9.15
C THR A 108 -13.58 -5.67 8.77
N LEU A 109 -12.40 -5.67 9.41
CA LEU A 109 -11.37 -6.68 9.18
C LEU A 109 -11.82 -8.07 9.63
N VAL A 110 -12.51 -8.17 10.77
CA VAL A 110 -13.10 -9.44 11.23
C VAL A 110 -14.15 -9.92 10.26
N ALA A 111 -15.09 -9.06 9.85
CA ALA A 111 -16.10 -9.44 8.86
C ALA A 111 -15.48 -9.89 7.52
N ALA A 112 -14.43 -9.21 7.07
CA ALA A 112 -13.75 -9.52 5.82
C ALA A 112 -12.91 -10.81 5.87
N THR A 113 -12.48 -11.24 7.07
CA THR A 113 -11.65 -12.43 7.27
C THR A 113 -12.42 -13.60 7.89
N SER A 114 -13.70 -13.42 8.21
CA SER A 114 -14.57 -14.47 8.72
C SER A 114 -14.79 -15.56 7.67
N GLY A 115 -14.63 -16.82 8.08
CA GLY A 115 -14.78 -17.98 7.19
C GLY A 115 -13.64 -18.20 6.19
N MET A 116 -12.55 -17.44 6.27
CA MET A 116 -11.43 -17.60 5.35
C MET A 116 -10.44 -18.69 5.75
N PRO A 117 -9.82 -19.36 4.76
CA PRO A 117 -8.68 -20.25 4.99
C PRO A 117 -7.54 -19.53 5.72
N PRO A 118 -6.87 -20.19 6.68
CA PRO A 118 -5.68 -19.64 7.34
C PRO A 118 -4.57 -19.33 6.33
N GLY A 119 -3.89 -18.20 6.50
CA GLY A 119 -2.77 -17.78 5.64
C GLY A 119 -3.17 -17.09 4.34
N GLU A 120 -4.46 -17.00 4.02
CA GLU A 120 -4.94 -16.16 2.92
C GLU A 120 -4.91 -14.68 3.31
N VAL A 121 -4.52 -13.81 2.39
CA VAL A 121 -4.43 -12.36 2.62
C VAL A 121 -5.59 -11.67 1.92
N VAL A 122 -6.42 -10.97 2.69
CA VAL A 122 -7.45 -10.06 2.18
C VAL A 122 -6.87 -8.67 2.06
N THR A 123 -7.18 -8.02 0.95
CA THR A 123 -7.07 -6.56 0.83
C THR A 123 -8.44 -5.94 1.04
N TYR A 124 -8.56 -5.10 2.07
CA TYR A 124 -9.72 -4.25 2.28
C TYR A 124 -9.38 -2.83 1.83
N ASP A 125 -9.95 -2.43 0.70
CA ASP A 125 -9.89 -1.06 0.20
C ASP A 125 -11.11 -0.29 0.72
N LYS A 126 -10.88 0.71 1.57
CA LYS A 126 -11.97 1.52 2.13
C LYS A 126 -12.53 2.44 1.04
N PRO A 127 -13.86 2.53 0.82
CA PRO A 127 -14.45 3.33 -0.26
C PRO A 127 -14.13 4.84 -0.15
N ASP A 128 -13.82 5.31 1.06
CA ASP A 128 -13.45 6.68 1.43
C ASP A 128 -11.93 6.97 1.34
N GLY A 129 -11.12 6.03 0.82
CA GLY A 129 -9.77 6.28 0.31
C GLY A 129 -8.65 6.57 1.33
N LEU A 130 -8.95 6.62 2.63
CA LEU A 130 -7.97 7.11 3.61
C LEU A 130 -7.09 6.02 4.25
N ARG A 131 -7.48 4.74 4.27
CA ARG A 131 -6.63 3.62 4.72
C ARG A 131 -7.06 2.30 4.06
N ASN A 132 -6.15 1.73 3.27
CA ASN A 132 -6.29 0.36 2.79
C ASN A 132 -5.63 -0.56 3.81
N PHE A 133 -6.31 -1.65 4.14
CA PHE A 133 -5.79 -2.65 5.08
C PHE A 133 -5.53 -3.94 4.35
N LYS A 134 -4.50 -4.65 4.79
CA LYS A 134 -4.33 -6.06 4.49
C LYS A 134 -4.43 -6.85 5.77
N ALA A 135 -5.12 -7.97 5.72
CA ALA A 135 -5.30 -8.84 6.88
C ALA A 135 -5.18 -10.29 6.47
N THR A 136 -4.66 -11.10 7.38
CA THR A 136 -4.67 -12.55 7.28
C THR A 136 -5.06 -13.13 8.63
N ARG A 137 -5.69 -14.30 8.61
CA ARG A 137 -6.20 -14.95 9.81
C ARG A 137 -5.21 -16.00 10.29
N VAL A 138 -4.84 -15.90 11.57
CA VAL A 138 -4.07 -16.91 12.30
C VAL A 138 -5.03 -17.61 13.26
N LEU A 139 -5.19 -18.93 13.10
CA LEU A 139 -6.07 -19.71 13.98
C LEU A 139 -5.32 -20.16 15.23
N SER A 140 -6.01 -20.14 16.37
CA SER A 140 -5.56 -20.87 17.56
C SER A 140 -5.65 -22.38 17.31
N PRO A 141 -4.67 -23.20 17.74
CA PRO A 141 -4.75 -24.65 17.72
C PRO A 141 -5.84 -25.26 18.63
N GLY A 142 -6.37 -24.47 19.58
CA GLY A 142 -7.38 -24.87 20.56
C GLY A 142 -7.68 -23.75 21.53
#